data_AF-A0A6A6UYT1-F1
#
_entry.id   AF-A0A6A6UYT1-F1
#
_cell.length_a   1.000
_cell.length_b   1.000
_cell.length_c   1.000
_cell.angle_alpha   90.00
_cell.angle_beta   90.00
_cell.angle_gamma   90.00
#
_symmetry.space_group_name_H-M   'P 1'
#
loop_
_entity.id
_entity.type
_entity.pdbx_description
1 polymer ?
#
loop_
_entity_poly.entity_id
_entity_poly.type
_entity_poly.pdbx_seq_one_letter_code
_entity_poly.pdbx_strand_id
1 'polypeptide(L)'
;MKLHPLNLLLPFIHLTNALPTTTGSPHTLYLLTCLSPPPPPPCPRLFLCPPIPPTSPSSTHLAVFFTTPPNLSSKTQTPTSIGELDTETGWTGTTRVRIAGYGLFTAVLAGGDSQEGEIVGEGTLGREPFVCFRDGVTGMRVLEEEGWGWGHPGWRGGDEGLECIVDVWCASLDVEG
;
A
#
# COMPACT_ATOMS: atom_id res chain seq x y z
N MET A 1 -53.37 43.98 -31.53
CA MET A 1 -52.24 43.79 -30.60
C MET A 1 -51.59 42.45 -30.92
N LYS A 2 -50.34 42.45 -31.39
CA LYS A 2 -49.62 41.27 -31.89
C LYS A 2 -48.40 41.06 -30.99
N LEU A 3 -48.43 40.05 -30.13
CA LEU A 3 -47.33 39.70 -29.23
C LEU A 3 -46.37 38.75 -29.97
N HIS A 4 -45.10 39.12 -30.06
CA HIS A 4 -44.02 38.26 -30.56
C HIS A 4 -43.45 37.44 -29.38
N PRO A 5 -43.07 36.16 -29.59
CA PRO A 5 -42.33 35.40 -28.60
C PRO A 5 -40.85 35.81 -28.60
N LEU A 6 -40.36 36.24 -27.44
CA LEU A 6 -38.94 36.49 -27.17
C LEU A 6 -38.24 35.13 -27.00
N ASN A 7 -37.34 34.80 -27.93
CA ASN A 7 -36.53 33.59 -27.90
C ASN A 7 -35.28 33.85 -27.04
N LEU A 8 -35.26 33.35 -25.81
CA LEU A 8 -34.15 33.49 -24.87
C LEU A 8 -33.17 32.32 -25.06
N LEU A 9 -32.12 32.53 -25.85
CA LEU A 9 -30.98 31.62 -25.97
C LEU A 9 -30.06 31.83 -24.76
N LEU A 10 -30.11 30.89 -23.80
CA LEU A 10 -29.11 30.77 -22.74
C LEU A 10 -27.81 30.16 -23.32
N PRO A 11 -26.63 30.72 -23.03
CA PRO A 11 -25.37 30.06 -23.36
C PRO A 11 -25.14 28.87 -22.41
N PHE A 12 -25.04 27.67 -22.97
CA PHE A 12 -24.48 26.51 -22.29
C PHE A 12 -22.98 26.76 -22.05
N ILE A 13 -22.61 27.08 -20.81
CA ILE A 13 -21.20 27.08 -20.40
C ILE A 13 -20.80 25.62 -20.23
N HIS A 14 -20.12 25.04 -21.22
CA HIS A 14 -19.42 23.77 -21.06
C HIS A 14 -18.14 24.03 -20.24
N LEU A 15 -18.17 23.77 -18.93
CA LEU A 15 -16.94 23.53 -18.17
C LEU A 15 -16.37 22.20 -18.64
N THR A 16 -15.45 22.23 -19.61
CA THR A 16 -14.52 21.12 -19.78
C THR A 16 -13.51 21.21 -18.64
N ASN A 17 -13.71 20.42 -17.59
CA ASN A 17 -12.63 20.11 -16.66
C ASN A 17 -11.54 19.38 -17.48
N ALA A 18 -10.57 20.14 -17.99
CA ALA A 18 -9.30 19.56 -18.36
C ALA A 18 -8.66 19.11 -17.05
N LEU A 19 -8.73 17.81 -16.78
CA LEU A 19 -7.99 17.19 -15.69
C LEU A 19 -6.51 17.55 -15.93
N PRO A 20 -5.82 18.22 -15.00
CA PRO A 20 -4.42 18.55 -15.21
C PRO A 20 -3.65 17.25 -15.40
N THR A 21 -3.09 17.05 -16.59
CA THR A 21 -2.02 16.06 -16.82
C THR A 21 -0.79 16.57 -16.10
N THR A 22 -0.82 16.46 -14.78
CA THR A 22 0.36 16.65 -13.95
C THR A 22 1.17 15.37 -14.15
N THR A 23 2.31 15.50 -14.81
CA THR A 23 3.35 14.47 -14.84
C THR A 23 3.90 14.41 -13.41
N GLY A 24 3.14 13.78 -12.51
CA GLY A 24 3.54 13.56 -11.14
C GLY A 24 4.79 12.69 -11.09
N SER A 25 5.54 12.81 -10.00
CA SER A 25 6.64 11.95 -9.62
C SER A 25 6.17 10.50 -9.79
N PRO A 26 6.97 9.66 -10.46
CA PRO A 26 6.64 8.27 -10.71
C PRO A 26 6.64 7.42 -9.43
N HIS A 27 6.89 8.02 -8.27
CA HIS A 27 7.00 7.32 -7.01
C HIS A 27 5.64 6.83 -6.51
N THR A 28 5.61 5.55 -6.13
CA THR A 28 4.42 4.92 -5.55
C THR A 28 4.80 4.09 -4.35
N LEU A 29 3.91 4.03 -3.37
CA LEU A 29 4.11 3.29 -2.14
C LEU A 29 2.87 2.45 -1.84
N TYR A 30 3.06 1.16 -1.60
CA TYR A 30 1.99 0.22 -1.26
C TYR A 30 2.13 -0.19 0.19
N LEU A 31 1.06 -0.07 0.95
CA LEU A 31 0.98 -0.50 2.34
C LEU A 31 0.26 -1.84 2.38
N LEU A 32 0.98 -2.87 2.80
CA LEU A 32 0.56 -4.26 2.73
C LEU A 32 0.36 -4.85 4.12
N THR A 33 -0.60 -5.73 4.26
CA THR A 33 -0.70 -6.66 5.39
C THR A 33 -0.45 -8.07 4.88
N CYS A 34 0.60 -8.70 5.37
CA CYS A 34 0.98 -10.07 5.05
C CYS A 34 0.57 -11.01 6.16
N LEU A 35 -0.06 -12.13 5.81
CA LEU A 35 -0.42 -13.16 6.78
C LEU A 35 0.72 -14.15 6.89
N SER A 36 1.32 -14.24 8.08
CA SER A 36 2.32 -15.26 8.38
C SER A 36 1.65 -16.52 8.91
N PRO A 37 1.94 -17.70 8.32
CA PRO A 37 1.50 -18.95 8.92
C PRO A 37 2.13 -19.09 10.31
N PRO A 38 1.43 -19.70 11.29
CA PRO A 38 1.97 -19.88 12.63
C PRO A 38 3.29 -20.68 12.55
N PRO A 39 4.32 -20.31 13.34
CA PRO A 39 5.60 -20.99 13.28
C PRO A 39 5.41 -22.48 13.62
N PRO A 40 6.11 -23.39 12.93
CA PRO A 40 6.05 -24.80 13.27
C PRO A 40 6.52 -24.98 14.72
N PRO A 41 5.84 -25.82 15.51
CA PRO A 41 6.22 -26.05 16.90
C PRO A 41 7.66 -26.57 16.98
N PRO A 42 8.45 -26.15 17.98
CA PRO A 42 9.72 -26.79 18.26
C PRO A 42 9.45 -28.21 18.78
N CYS A 43 9.40 -29.18 17.89
CA CYS A 43 9.32 -30.59 18.26
C CYS A 43 10.75 -31.11 18.48
N PRO A 44 11.23 -31.29 19.73
CA PRO A 44 12.47 -32.01 19.97
C PRO A 44 12.33 -33.42 19.41
N ARG A 45 13.32 -33.85 18.62
CA ARG A 45 13.32 -34.98 17.67
C ARG A 45 12.94 -36.39 18.19
N LEU A 46 12.40 -36.57 19.41
CA LEU A 46 12.24 -37.91 19.98
C LEU A 46 10.93 -38.25 20.72
N PHE A 47 10.04 -37.33 21.12
CA PHE A 47 8.82 -37.76 21.83
C PHE A 47 7.61 -36.85 21.57
N LEU A 48 6.53 -37.47 21.08
CA LEU A 48 5.10 -37.08 21.19
C LEU A 48 4.84 -35.58 21.41
N CYS A 49 4.60 -34.82 20.33
CA CYS A 49 4.18 -33.43 20.45
C CYS A 49 2.72 -33.39 20.99
N PRO A 50 2.44 -32.72 22.12
CA PRO A 50 1.08 -32.55 22.61
C PRO A 50 0.25 -31.71 21.62
N PRO A 51 -1.09 -31.86 21.58
CA PRO A 51 -1.95 -31.05 20.74
C PRO A 51 -1.76 -29.56 21.07
N ILE A 52 -1.40 -28.80 20.04
CA ILE A 52 -1.02 -27.38 20.13
C ILE A 52 -2.30 -26.55 20.23
N PRO A 53 -2.41 -25.57 21.15
CA PRO A 53 -3.48 -24.57 21.08
C PRO A 53 -3.28 -23.73 19.81
N PRO A 54 -4.34 -23.33 19.10
CA PRO A 54 -4.20 -22.57 17.86
C PRO A 54 -3.45 -21.26 18.14
N THR A 55 -2.20 -21.17 17.73
CA THR A 55 -1.47 -19.90 17.67
C THR A 55 -2.15 -19.06 16.59
N SER A 56 -2.72 -17.92 16.99
CA SER A 56 -3.34 -17.00 16.04
C SER A 56 -2.37 -16.64 14.92
N PRO A 57 -2.83 -16.51 13.67
CA PRO A 57 -1.97 -16.04 12.59
C PRO A 57 -1.39 -14.68 12.96
N SER A 58 -0.07 -14.52 12.79
CA SER A 58 0.59 -13.23 12.96
C SER A 58 0.45 -12.46 11.66
N SER A 59 0.14 -11.16 11.72
CA SER A 59 0.23 -10.27 10.56
C SER A 59 1.55 -9.50 10.59
N THR A 60 2.09 -9.22 9.42
CA THR A 60 3.24 -8.33 9.22
C THR A 60 2.82 -7.20 8.30
N HIS A 61 3.22 -5.98 8.61
CA HIS A 61 2.83 -4.79 7.87
C HIS A 61 4.04 -4.25 7.10
N LEU A 62 3.96 -4.25 5.77
CA LEU A 62 5.07 -3.83 4.89
C LEU A 62 4.70 -2.58 4.08
N ALA A 63 5.61 -1.62 4.01
CA ALA A 63 5.57 -0.52 3.07
C ALA A 63 6.50 -0.81 1.89
N VAL A 64 5.96 -0.96 0.69
CA VAL A 64 6.69 -1.30 -0.52
C VAL A 64 6.78 -0.08 -1.41
N PHE A 65 7.99 0.41 -1.64
CA PHE A 65 8.27 1.63 -2.39
C PHE A 65 8.81 1.33 -3.77
N PHE A 66 8.29 2.04 -4.78
CA PHE A 66 8.78 2.00 -6.14
C PHE A 66 9.11 3.42 -6.62
N THR A 67 10.28 3.59 -7.23
CA THR A 67 10.64 4.83 -7.94
C THR A 67 9.97 4.95 -9.31
N THR A 68 9.35 3.88 -9.80
CA THR A 68 8.56 3.86 -11.04
C THR A 68 7.32 3.03 -10.83
N PRO A 69 6.13 3.44 -11.27
CA PRO A 69 4.91 2.71 -10.98
C PRO A 69 5.02 1.29 -11.51
N PRO A 70 4.61 0.29 -10.72
CA PRO A 70 4.70 -1.08 -11.12
C PRO A 70 3.86 -1.37 -12.38
N ASN A 71 4.40 -2.12 -13.34
CA ASN A 71 3.64 -2.61 -14.49
C ASN A 71 2.71 -3.74 -14.07
N LEU A 72 1.45 -3.41 -13.81
CA LEU A 72 0.42 -4.36 -13.34
C LEU A 72 0.13 -5.53 -14.32
N SER A 73 0.64 -5.47 -15.57
CA SER A 73 0.55 -6.60 -16.51
C SER A 73 1.63 -7.66 -16.26
N SER A 74 2.69 -7.32 -15.52
CA SER A 74 3.73 -8.26 -15.12
C SER A 74 3.30 -9.07 -13.90
N LYS A 75 3.61 -10.37 -13.90
CA LYS A 75 3.34 -11.27 -12.77
C LYS A 75 4.31 -11.07 -11.60
N THR A 76 5.47 -10.48 -11.85
CA THR A 76 6.53 -10.30 -10.86
C THR A 76 7.14 -8.92 -11.01
N GLN A 77 7.36 -8.24 -9.89
CA GLN A 77 7.95 -6.91 -9.84
C GLN A 77 8.87 -6.79 -8.64
N THR A 78 10.03 -6.18 -8.85
CA THR A 78 11.01 -5.95 -7.79
C THR A 78 10.81 -4.53 -7.27
N PRO A 79 10.47 -4.36 -5.98
CA PRO A 79 10.36 -3.03 -5.40
C PRO A 79 11.72 -2.36 -5.29
N THR A 80 11.72 -1.04 -5.29
CA THR A 80 12.95 -0.27 -5.09
C THR A 80 13.42 -0.36 -3.65
N SER A 81 12.49 -0.34 -2.69
CA SER A 81 12.80 -0.51 -1.27
C SER A 81 11.57 -0.98 -0.51
N ILE A 82 11.79 -1.57 0.66
CA ILE A 82 10.75 -2.03 1.56
C ILE A 82 11.06 -1.49 2.96
N GLY A 83 10.02 -1.11 3.70
CA GLY A 83 10.07 -0.88 5.13
C GLY A 83 9.04 -1.73 5.85
N GLU A 84 9.31 -2.04 7.11
CA GLU A 84 8.40 -2.79 7.98
C GLU A 84 7.82 -1.86 9.05
N LEU A 85 6.52 -2.01 9.30
CA LEU A 85 5.83 -1.32 10.36
C LEU A 85 5.74 -2.23 11.59
N ASP A 86 6.42 -1.83 12.66
CA ASP A 86 6.39 -2.49 13.96
C ASP A 86 5.16 -2.05 14.77
N THR A 87 3.97 -2.48 14.36
CA THR A 87 2.73 -2.36 15.16
C THR A 87 1.71 -3.45 14.84
N GLU A 88 0.93 -3.83 15.86
CA GLU A 88 -0.22 -4.72 15.73
C GLU A 88 -1.48 -4.00 15.24
N THR A 89 -1.53 -2.66 15.30
CA THR A 89 -2.72 -1.86 14.98
C THR A 89 -2.95 -1.63 13.48
N GLY A 90 -2.03 -2.12 12.64
CA GLY A 90 -2.04 -1.91 11.20
C GLY A 90 -1.85 -0.46 10.78
N TRP A 91 -2.40 -0.10 9.63
CA TRP A 91 -2.14 1.17 8.94
C TRP A 91 -2.97 2.35 9.44
N THR A 92 -3.98 2.12 10.28
CA THR A 92 -4.91 3.17 10.72
C THR A 92 -4.25 4.15 11.70
N GLY A 93 -4.53 5.44 11.52
CA GLY A 93 -4.01 6.51 12.36
C GLY A 93 -2.66 7.02 11.87
N THR A 94 -1.82 7.48 12.79
CA THR A 94 -0.48 7.96 12.46
C THR A 94 0.49 6.79 12.34
N THR A 95 0.99 6.58 11.14
CA THR A 95 1.96 5.53 10.81
C THR A 95 3.33 6.14 10.52
N ARG A 96 4.40 5.44 10.93
CA ARG A 96 5.79 5.79 10.62
C ARG A 96 6.57 4.54 10.22
N VAL A 97 7.09 4.51 8.99
CA VAL A 97 7.86 3.38 8.47
C VAL A 97 9.16 3.87 7.85
N ARG A 98 10.27 3.24 8.21
CA ARG A 98 11.56 3.54 7.59
C ARG A 98 11.68 2.80 6.26
N ILE A 99 11.84 3.54 5.17
CA ILE A 99 12.14 3.02 3.84
C ILE A 99 13.64 3.11 3.62
N ALA A 100 14.32 1.97 3.53
CA ALA A 100 15.77 1.92 3.42
C ALA A 100 16.26 2.70 2.19
N GLY A 101 17.20 3.63 2.37
CA GLY A 101 17.72 4.49 1.30
C GLY A 101 16.90 5.74 0.99
N TYR A 102 15.64 5.83 1.44
CA TYR A 102 14.73 6.93 1.09
C TYR A 102 14.25 7.77 2.28
N GLY A 103 14.26 7.21 3.49
CA GLY A 103 14.00 7.97 4.72
C GLY A 103 12.83 7.42 5.53
N LEU A 104 12.10 8.32 6.21
CA LEU A 104 10.95 7.97 7.03
C LEU A 104 9.68 8.35 6.27
N PHE A 105 8.87 7.35 5.93
CA PHE A 105 7.50 7.56 5.50
C PHE A 105 6.63 7.83 6.73
N THR A 106 5.90 8.94 6.74
CA THR A 106 4.92 9.27 7.78
C THR A 106 3.58 9.49 7.12
N ALA A 107 2.53 8.84 7.60
CA ALA A 107 1.18 9.02 7.06
C ALA A 107 0.15 9.15 8.18
N VAL A 108 -0.95 9.84 7.88
CA VAL A 108 -2.16 9.85 8.71
C VAL A 108 -3.28 9.26 7.89
N LEU A 109 -3.71 8.06 8.26
CA LEU A 109 -4.68 7.28 7.51
C LEU A 109 -5.97 7.14 8.33
N ALA A 110 -7.09 7.46 7.69
CA ALA A 110 -8.42 7.18 8.20
C ALA A 110 -8.63 5.67 8.29
N GLY A 111 -9.26 5.24 9.37
CA GLY A 111 -9.80 3.89 9.49
C GLY A 111 -11.27 3.85 9.10
N GLY A 112 -11.83 2.64 9.03
CA GLY A 112 -13.25 2.40 8.79
C GLY A 112 -13.56 1.77 7.43
N ASP A 113 -14.84 1.79 7.06
CA ASP A 113 -15.41 1.14 5.87
C ASP A 113 -15.25 1.98 4.60
N SER A 114 -14.07 2.57 4.38
CA SER A 114 -13.77 3.29 3.14
C SER A 114 -13.86 2.36 1.94
N GLN A 115 -14.38 2.87 0.84
CA GLN A 115 -14.51 2.10 -0.40
C GLN A 115 -13.19 2.06 -1.16
N GLU A 116 -12.97 1.02 -1.97
CA GLU A 116 -11.84 0.94 -2.89
C GLU A 116 -11.74 2.23 -3.75
N GLY A 117 -10.53 2.79 -3.85
CA GLY A 117 -10.26 4.02 -4.58
C GLY A 117 -10.59 5.31 -3.82
N GLU A 118 -11.18 5.24 -2.62
CA GLU A 118 -11.41 6.42 -1.78
C GLU A 118 -10.10 6.93 -1.17
N ILE A 119 -9.94 8.26 -1.09
CA ILE A 119 -8.82 8.88 -0.39
C ILE A 119 -8.98 8.60 1.11
N VAL A 120 -8.03 7.85 1.67
CA VAL A 120 -8.00 7.51 3.10
C VAL A 120 -6.99 8.33 3.87
N GLY A 121 -6.16 9.14 3.20
CA GLY A 121 -5.26 10.05 3.91
C GLY A 121 -4.13 10.56 3.05
N GLU A 122 -3.13 11.08 3.74
CA GLU A 122 -1.94 11.69 3.17
C GLU A 122 -0.70 11.29 3.95
N GLY A 123 0.45 11.36 3.28
CA GLY A 123 1.73 11.06 3.90
C GLY A 123 2.88 11.80 3.24
N THR A 124 4.05 11.66 3.84
CA THR A 124 5.30 12.22 3.32
C THR A 124 6.43 11.20 3.43
N LEU A 125 7.28 11.14 2.41
CA LEU A 125 8.56 10.44 2.45
C LEU A 125 9.68 11.48 2.37
N GLY A 126 10.28 11.80 3.51
CA GLY A 126 11.21 12.93 3.58
C GLY A 126 10.49 14.26 3.34
N ARG A 127 10.61 14.81 2.12
CA ARG A 127 9.91 16.04 1.69
C ARG A 127 8.84 15.80 0.64
N GLU A 128 8.80 14.61 0.07
CA GLU A 128 7.89 14.26 -1.01
C GLU A 128 6.49 13.98 -0.44
N PRO A 129 5.45 14.71 -0.87
CA PRO A 129 4.07 14.49 -0.45
C PRO A 129 3.41 13.35 -1.22
N PHE A 130 2.54 12.60 -0.53
CA PHE A 130 1.77 11.49 -1.08
C PHE A 130 0.28 11.61 -0.71
N VAL A 131 -0.60 11.22 -1.63
CA VAL A 131 -2.01 10.97 -1.36
C VAL A 131 -2.27 9.46 -1.35
N CYS A 132 -3.03 8.98 -0.37
CA CYS A 132 -3.24 7.56 -0.12
C CYS A 132 -4.70 7.16 -0.35
N PHE A 133 -4.89 6.07 -1.07
CA PHE A 133 -6.18 5.52 -1.48
C PHE A 133 -6.39 4.13 -0.89
N ARG A 134 -7.62 3.83 -0.49
CA ARG A 134 -8.00 2.48 -0.07
C ARG A 134 -7.88 1.53 -1.26
N ASP A 135 -7.33 0.35 -1.02
CA ASP A 135 -7.40 -0.77 -1.96
C ASP A 135 -8.17 -1.90 -1.28
N GLY A 136 -7.52 -2.61 -0.35
CA GLY A 136 -8.12 -3.65 0.48
C GLY A 136 -8.46 -4.95 -0.26
N VAL A 137 -8.26 -5.02 -1.58
CA VAL A 137 -8.69 -6.15 -2.41
C VAL A 137 -7.55 -6.74 -3.24
N THR A 138 -6.53 -5.95 -3.58
CA THR A 138 -5.40 -6.42 -4.37
C THR A 138 -4.53 -7.38 -3.55
N GLY A 139 -4.45 -8.63 -4.00
CA GLY A 139 -3.50 -9.61 -3.48
C GLY A 139 -2.12 -9.42 -4.10
N MET A 140 -1.08 -9.42 -3.27
CA MET A 140 0.32 -9.37 -3.68
C MET A 140 1.08 -10.52 -3.03
N ARG A 141 2.03 -11.11 -3.75
CA ARG A 141 2.96 -12.09 -3.19
C ARG A 141 4.34 -11.47 -3.07
N VAL A 142 4.85 -11.36 -1.85
CA VAL A 142 6.19 -10.84 -1.58
C VAL A 142 7.15 -12.02 -1.52
N LEU A 143 8.02 -12.14 -2.51
CA LEU A 143 9.04 -13.20 -2.59
C LEU A 143 10.29 -12.77 -1.81
N GLU A 144 10.92 -13.73 -1.15
CA GLU A 144 12.24 -13.55 -0.55
C GLU A 144 13.29 -13.69 -1.65
N GLU A 145 13.82 -12.56 -2.16
CA GLU A 145 14.96 -12.59 -3.08
C GLU A 145 16.28 -12.44 -2.30
N GLU A 146 17.34 -13.14 -2.75
CA GLU A 146 18.68 -13.08 -2.17
C GLU A 146 19.20 -11.62 -2.15
N GLY A 147 19.22 -11.00 -0.96
CA GLY A 147 19.68 -9.62 -0.77
C GLY A 147 18.81 -8.80 0.19
N TRP A 148 17.57 -9.23 0.42
CA TRP A 148 16.62 -8.60 1.37
C TRP A 148 16.59 -9.31 2.73
N GLY A 149 17.61 -10.12 3.01
CA GLY A 149 17.76 -10.91 4.23
C GLY A 149 17.96 -10.01 5.45
N TRP A 150 16.89 -9.37 5.89
CA TRP A 150 16.78 -8.88 7.25
C TRP A 150 16.84 -10.14 8.13
N GLY A 151 17.87 -10.22 8.96
CA GLY A 151 18.03 -11.28 9.95
C GLY A 151 16.98 -11.23 11.06
N HIS A 152 15.70 -11.18 10.70
CA HIS A 152 14.59 -11.28 11.64
C HIS A 152 14.48 -12.73 12.13
N PRO A 153 14.63 -12.97 13.44
CA PRO A 153 14.45 -14.31 14.01
C PRO A 153 12.97 -14.69 13.94
N GLY A 154 12.58 -15.40 12.89
CA GLY A 154 11.21 -15.84 12.64
C GLY A 154 10.76 -15.78 11.18
N TRP A 155 11.53 -15.11 10.32
CA TRP A 155 11.21 -14.90 8.92
C TRP A 155 11.76 -16.06 8.06
N ARG A 156 10.88 -16.78 7.36
CA ARG A 156 11.22 -17.72 6.28
C ARG A 156 10.06 -17.75 5.30
N GLY A 157 10.06 -16.83 4.33
CA GLY A 157 9.08 -16.86 3.24
C GLY A 157 9.28 -18.10 2.35
N GLY A 158 10.51 -18.62 2.31
CA GLY A 158 10.86 -19.74 1.45
C GLY A 158 10.58 -19.43 -0.02
N ASP A 159 10.63 -20.45 -0.88
CA ASP A 159 10.38 -20.28 -2.31
C ASP A 159 8.93 -19.88 -2.65
N GLU A 160 8.02 -19.96 -1.66
CA GLU A 160 6.58 -19.72 -1.87
C GLU A 160 6.16 -18.25 -1.64
N GLY A 161 6.97 -17.46 -0.92
CA GLY A 161 6.69 -16.06 -0.58
C GLY A 161 5.54 -15.86 0.41
N LEU A 162 5.36 -14.62 0.87
CA LEU A 162 4.24 -14.22 1.72
C LEU A 162 3.06 -13.74 0.89
N GLU A 163 1.87 -14.24 1.22
CA GLU A 163 0.62 -13.70 0.70
C GLU A 163 0.22 -12.47 1.50
N CYS A 164 0.06 -11.36 0.79
CA CYS A 164 -0.25 -10.06 1.34
C CYS A 164 -1.45 -9.45 0.63
N ILE A 165 -2.17 -8.59 1.34
CA ILE A 165 -3.22 -7.75 0.79
C ILE A 165 -2.70 -6.32 0.80
N VAL A 166 -2.91 -5.60 -0.30
CA VAL A 166 -2.69 -4.16 -0.35
C VAL A 166 -3.82 -3.48 0.42
N ASP A 167 -3.53 -2.90 1.57
CA ASP A 167 -4.53 -2.13 2.32
C ASP A 167 -4.75 -0.75 1.71
N VAL A 168 -3.63 -0.12 1.32
CA VAL A 168 -3.58 1.26 0.86
C VAL A 168 -2.50 1.41 -0.20
N TRP A 169 -2.79 2.17 -1.26
CA TRP A 169 -1.80 2.62 -2.23
C TRP A 169 -1.65 4.14 -2.17
N CYS A 170 -0.42 4.62 -2.12
CA CYS A 170 -0.08 6.03 -2.03
C CYS A 170 0.67 6.49 -3.30
N ALA A 171 0.13 7.52 -3.94
CA ALA A 171 0.72 8.15 -5.13
C ALA A 171 1.44 9.44 -4.73
N SER A 172 2.65 9.65 -5.25
CA SER A 172 3.35 10.91 -5.06
C SER A 172 2.61 12.06 -5.74
N LEU A 173 2.60 13.21 -5.08
CA LEU A 173 2.06 14.48 -5.58
C LEU A 173 3.15 15.43 -6.07
N ASP A 174 4.42 15.09 -5.88
CA ASP A 174 5.50 15.89 -6.42
C ASP A 174 5.40 15.91 -7.94
N VAL A 175 5.76 17.00 -8.60
CA VAL A 175 5.66 17.18 -10.06
C VAL A 175 7.00 17.61 -10.66
N GLU A 176 8.05 17.66 -9.85
CA GLU A 176 9.39 18.01 -10.31
C GLU A 176 10.13 16.77 -10.80
N GLY A 177 10.22 16.66 -12.13
CA GLY A 177 11.24 15.90 -12.85
C GLY A 177 12.26 16.84 -13.49
#